data_AF-A0AAU3UK73-F1
#
_entry.id   AF-A0AAU3UK73-F1
#
_cell.length_a   1.000
_cell.length_b   1.000
_cell.length_c   1.000
_cell.angle_alpha   90.00
_cell.angle_beta   90.00
_cell.angle_gamma   90.00
#
_symmetry.space_group_name_H-M   'P 1'
#
loop_
_entity.id
_entity.type
_entity.pdbx_description
1 polymer ?
#
loop_
_entity_poly.entity_id
_entity_poly.type
_entity_poly.pdbx_seq_one_letter_code
_entity_poly.pdbx_strand_id
1 'polypeptide(L)' 'MSVRPNRQAHHQYVVMIAECPSCAWPAPAVSAHRGVQYLRCVCGQWLISVHGKVVGAAGGTTFSGKSDVVAEIVGTRD' A
#
# COMPACT_ATOMS: atom_id res chain seq x y z
N MET A 1 7.83 -16.74 45.49
CA MET A 1 7.34 -17.50 44.33
C MET A 1 6.38 -16.63 43.51
N SER A 2 6.69 -16.50 42.22
CA SER A 2 5.82 -16.08 41.10
C SER A 2 5.32 -14.63 41.04
N VAL A 3 6.18 -13.76 40.51
CA VAL A 3 5.78 -12.54 39.80
C VAL A 3 5.03 -12.97 38.53
N ARG A 4 3.73 -12.63 38.40
CA ARG A 4 2.97 -12.91 37.17
C ARG A 4 3.47 -11.98 36.07
N PRO A 5 4.02 -12.48 34.95
CA PRO A 5 4.43 -11.58 33.87
C PRO A 5 3.19 -10.96 33.23
N ASN A 6 3.26 -9.64 33.13
CA ASN A 6 2.39 -8.74 32.38
C ASN A 6 2.14 -9.30 30.97
N ARG A 7 0.97 -9.88 30.72
CA ARG A 7 0.51 -10.22 29.36
C ARG A 7 0.01 -8.93 28.73
N GLN A 8 0.95 -8.04 28.44
CA GLN A 8 0.78 -6.93 27.54
C GLN A 8 0.40 -7.58 26.21
N ALA A 9 -0.90 -7.60 25.91
CA ALA A 9 -1.40 -8.01 24.61
C ALA A 9 -0.89 -6.96 23.63
N HIS A 10 0.35 -7.16 23.16
CA HIS A 10 0.82 -6.62 21.92
C HIS A 10 -0.11 -7.24 20.89
N HIS A 11 -1.26 -6.58 20.67
CA HIS A 11 -2.01 -6.69 19.44
C HIS A 11 -0.98 -6.22 18.42
N GLN A 12 -0.20 -7.18 17.91
CA GLN A 12 0.66 -6.98 16.77
C GLN A 12 -0.34 -6.53 15.72
N TYR A 13 -0.45 -5.22 15.53
CA TYR A 13 -1.03 -4.65 14.34
C TYR A 13 -0.04 -5.07 13.27
N VAL A 14 -0.17 -6.31 12.81
CA VAL A 14 0.60 -6.86 11.72
C VAL A 14 0.16 -6.00 10.56
N VAL A 15 0.88 -4.90 10.34
CA VAL A 15 0.76 -4.13 9.11
C VAL A 15 1.16 -5.14 8.05
N MET A 16 0.18 -5.75 7.40
CA MET A 16 0.44 -6.64 6.28
C MET A 16 0.93 -5.74 5.16
N ILE A 17 2.24 -5.76 4.97
CA ILE A 17 2.94 -5.06 3.92
C ILE A 17 3.07 -6.06 2.78
N ALA A 18 2.43 -5.78 1.64
CA ALA A 18 2.59 -6.57 0.43
C ALA A 18 3.48 -5.81 -0.56
N GLU A 19 4.41 -6.50 -1.20
CA GLU A 19 5.21 -5.92 -2.28
C GLU A 19 4.36 -5.81 -3.54
N CYS A 20 4.36 -4.63 -4.16
CA CYS A 20 3.60 -4.44 -5.38
C CYS A 20 4.34 -5.02 -6.58
N PRO A 21 3.67 -5.82 -7.44
CA PRO A 21 4.31 -6.50 -8.56
C PRO A 21 4.81 -5.56 -9.67
N SER A 22 4.37 -4.29 -9.69
CA SER A 22 4.78 -3.31 -10.71
C SER A 22 5.99 -2.46 -10.30
N CYS A 23 6.11 -2.13 -9.02
CA CYS A 23 7.08 -1.16 -8.50
C CYS A 23 8.09 -1.81 -7.54
N ALA A 24 7.84 -3.06 -7.09
CA ALA A 24 8.54 -3.75 -5.99
C ALA A 24 8.53 -3.03 -4.63
N TRP A 25 7.86 -1.87 -4.53
CA TRP A 25 7.75 -1.14 -3.27
C TRP A 25 6.74 -1.78 -2.33
N PRO A 26 6.99 -1.73 -1.01
CA PRO A 26 6.03 -2.13 -0.01
C PRO A 26 4.78 -1.26 -0.06
N ALA A 27 3.60 -1.87 -0.18
CA ALA A 27 2.31 -1.22 -0.11
C ALA A 27 1.69 -1.48 1.29
N PRO A 28 1.51 -0.45 2.14
CA PRO A 28 0.82 -0.59 3.41
C PRO A 28 -0.69 -0.75 3.22
N ALA A 29 -1.34 -1.47 4.14
CA ALA A 29 -2.79 -1.58 4.16
C ALA A 29 -3.44 -0.21 4.50
N VAL A 30 -4.35 0.22 3.64
CA VAL A 30 -5.12 1.47 3.80
C VAL A 30 -6.47 1.18 4.46
N SER A 31 -7.05 0.00 4.19
CA SER A 31 -8.31 -0.45 4.77
C SER A 31 -8.35 -1.97 4.91
N ALA A 32 -9.01 -2.48 5.95
CA ALA A 32 -9.15 -3.89 6.23
C ALA A 32 -10.59 -4.24 6.66
N HIS A 33 -11.16 -5.28 6.08
CA HIS A 33 -12.50 -5.76 6.41
C HIS A 33 -12.61 -7.29 6.26
N ARG A 34 -12.96 -7.99 7.34
CA ARG A 34 -13.24 -9.44 7.38
C ARG A 34 -12.16 -10.31 6.70
N GLY A 35 -10.88 -9.97 6.88
CA GLY A 35 -9.75 -10.71 6.32
C GLY A 35 -9.33 -10.27 4.91
N VAL A 36 -10.07 -9.34 4.30
CA VAL A 36 -9.69 -8.63 3.08
C VAL A 36 -8.97 -7.34 3.46
N GLN A 37 -7.89 -7.02 2.77
CA GLN A 37 -7.13 -5.77 2.92
C GLN A 37 -6.95 -5.11 1.57
N TYR A 38 -7.15 -3.80 1.55
CA TYR A 38 -6.91 -2.94 0.41
C TYR A 38 -5.63 -2.15 0.68
N LEU A 39 -4.61 -2.34 -0.16
CA LEU A 39 -3.30 -1.70 -0.06
C LEU A 39 -3.06 -0.81 -1.28
N ARG A 40 -2.21 0.21 -1.13
CA ARG A 40 -1.88 1.15 -2.22
C ARG A 40 -0.35 1.31 -2.35
N CYS A 41 0.23 0.93 -3.50
CA CYS A 41 1.64 1.27 -3.79
C CYS A 41 1.76 2.77 -4.07
N VAL A 42 2.93 3.32 -3.77
CA VAL A 42 3.36 4.66 -4.16
C VAL A 42 3.35 4.88 -5.69
N CYS A 43 3.46 3.82 -6.49
CA CYS A 43 3.28 3.89 -7.95
C CYS A 43 1.82 4.06 -8.39
N GLY A 44 0.89 4.07 -7.44
CA GLY A 44 -0.53 4.27 -7.69
C GLY A 44 -1.35 2.99 -7.84
N GLN A 45 -0.73 1.81 -7.86
CA GLN A 45 -1.46 0.54 -7.95
C GLN A 45 -2.22 0.23 -6.66
N TRP A 46 -3.45 -0.28 -6.82
CA TRP A 46 -4.22 -0.87 -5.75
C TRP A 46 -3.99 -2.38 -5.69
N LEU A 47 -3.75 -2.90 -4.50
CA LEU A 47 -3.63 -4.35 -4.24
C LEU A 47 -4.78 -4.78 -3.33
N ILE A 48 -5.34 -5.95 -3.60
CA ILE A 48 -6.28 -6.63 -2.70
C ILE A 48 -5.59 -7.87 -2.15
N SER A 49 -5.51 -7.96 -0.82
CA SER A 49 -4.98 -9.11 -0.10
C SER A 49 -6.08 -9.79 0.70
N VAL A 50 -6.12 -11.11 0.67
CA VAL A 50 -7.05 -11.93 1.46
C VAL A 50 -6.21 -12.88 2.32
N HIS A 51 -6.41 -12.84 3.64
CA HIS A 51 -5.62 -13.61 4.61
C HIS A 51 -4.09 -13.45 4.42
N GLY A 52 -3.63 -12.26 4.03
CA GLY A 52 -2.21 -11.95 3.84
C GLY A 52 -1.65 -12.31 2.45
N LYS A 53 -2.44 -12.92 1.56
CA LYS A 53 -2.05 -13.21 0.18
C LYS A 53 -2.66 -12.21 -0.79
N VAL A 54 -1.85 -11.59 -1.65
CA VAL A 54 -2.34 -10.74 -2.73
C VAL A 54 -3.13 -11.60 -3.73
N VAL A 55 -4.42 -11.29 -3.88
CA VAL A 55 -5.34 -12.01 -4.78
C VAL A 55 -5.68 -11.19 -6.04
N GLY A 56 -5.38 -9.90 -6.04
CA GLY A 56 -5.62 -9.04 -7.19
C GLY A 56 -4.84 -7.74 -7.12
N ALA A 57 -4.54 -7.19 -8.30
CA ALA A 57 -4.01 -5.86 -8.47
C ALA A 57 -4.92 -5.11 -9.45
N ALA A 58 -5.41 -3.94 -9.03
CA ALA A 58 -6.19 -3.04 -9.88
C ALA A 58 -5.31 -1.82 -10.22
N GLY A 59 -5.56 -1.25 -11.41
CA GLY A 59 -4.68 -0.33 -12.12
C GLY A 59 -3.95 0.70 -11.27
N GLY A 60 -2.74 1.06 -11.72
CA GLY A 60 -2.04 2.25 -11.25
C GLY A 60 -2.94 3.45 -11.47
N THR A 61 -3.07 4.33 -10.48
CA THR A 61 -3.59 5.66 -10.77
C THR A 61 -2.86 6.17 -12.00
N THR A 62 -3.61 6.73 -12.95
CA THR A 62 -3.14 7.43 -14.15
C THR A 62 -2.26 8.65 -13.85
N PHE A 63 -1.60 8.66 -12.69
CA PHE A 63 -0.37 9.39 -12.40
C PHE A 63 0.87 8.67 -12.98
N SER A 64 0.68 7.72 -13.90
CA SER A 64 1.72 7.38 -14.86
C SER A 64 1.87 8.59 -15.77
N GLY A 65 2.85 9.43 -15.45
CA GLY A 65 3.16 10.64 -16.17
C GLY A 65 3.25 10.43 -17.67
N LYS A 66 2.17 10.77 -18.37
CA LYS A 66 2.36 11.67 -19.50
C LYS A 66 2.92 12.95 -18.90
N SER A 67 4.20 13.18 -19.14
CA SER A 67 5.02 14.32 -18.72
C SER A 67 4.51 15.67 -19.23
N ASP A 68 3.21 15.82 -19.44
CA ASP A 68 2.60 16.96 -20.12
C ASP A 68 2.19 18.03 -19.10
N VAL A 69 1.85 17.64 -17.86
CA VAL A 69 1.43 18.60 -16.83
C VAL A 69 2.58 19.54 -16.43
N VAL A 70 3.80 19.03 -16.33
CA VAL A 70 4.97 19.87 -16.02
C VAL A 70 5.33 20.77 -17.21
N ALA A 71 5.15 20.30 -18.45
CA ALA A 71 5.37 21.09 -19.66
C ALA A 71 4.33 22.21 -19.83
N GLU A 72 3.09 22.02 -19.37
CA GLU A 72 2.06 23.06 -19.38
C GLU A 72 2.33 24.15 -18.31
N ILE A 73 2.87 23.76 -17.15
CA ILE A 73 3.22 24.69 -16.06
C ILE A 73 4.51 25.46 -16.38
N VAL A 74 5.52 24.77 -16.91
CA VAL A 74 6.74 25.39 -17.45
C VAL A 74 6.42 25.85 -18.87
N GLY A 75 5.54 26.85 -18.99
CA GLY A 75 5.24 27.49 -20.26
C GLY A 75 6.55 27.80 -20.97
N THR A 76 6.79 27.12 -22.09
CA THR A 76 7.91 27.38 -22.99
C THR A 76 7.88 28.84 -23.38
N ARG A 77 8.76 29.63 -22.76
CA ARG A 77 9.17 30.93 -23.29
C ARG A 77 10.33 30.63 -24.24
N ASP A 78 10.05 30.81 -25.53
CA ASP A 78 11.05 30.98 -26.60
C ASP A 78 12.16 31.97 -26.20
#